data_AF-A0A969BET1-F1
#
_entry.id   AF-A0A969BET1-F1
#
_cell.length_a   1.000
_cell.length_b   1.000
_cell.length_c   1.000
_cell.angle_alpha   90.00
_cell.angle_beta   90.00
_cell.angle_gamma   90.00
#
_symmetry.space_group_name_H-M   'P 1'
#
loop_
_entity.id
_entity.type
_entity.pdbx_description
1 polymer ?
#
loop_
_entity_poly.entity_id
_entity_poly.type
_entity_poly.pdbx_seq_one_letter_code
_entity_poly.pdbx_strand_id
1 'polypeptide(L)'
;MRAGIQSLQIVYSIAPRLVKSEPERIVGSNVMPIVLCPTIAEVEIEDLADNGDETYSAQVKVQLDVTTGVGQRVLLFLNEHCTSNPAAYIFEAASRRENSKLVIFAIGDVKDGEYLVRVQIDGAESPLNVDVNSESETYEQFISPILAIG
;
A
#
# COMPACT_ATOMS: atom_id res chain seq x y z
N MET A 1 4.74 -3.33 12.94
CA MET A 1 5.69 -3.06 11.83
C MET A 1 5.10 -1.96 10.95
N ARG A 2 5.95 -1.18 10.26
CA ARG A 2 5.54 -0.14 9.32
C ARG A 2 5.98 -0.52 7.91
N ALA A 3 5.29 -0.04 6.89
CA ALA A 3 5.71 -0.26 5.50
C ALA A 3 7.12 0.29 5.24
N GLY A 4 7.82 -0.25 4.24
CA GLY A 4 9.18 0.18 3.87
C GLY A 4 10.28 -0.76 4.34
N ILE A 5 11.53 -0.27 4.35
CA ILE A 5 12.70 -1.07 4.72
C ILE A 5 12.71 -1.37 6.23
N GLN A 6 12.81 -2.64 6.57
CA GLN A 6 12.94 -3.16 7.93
C GLN A 6 14.21 -4.01 8.05
N SER A 7 14.73 -4.16 9.26
CA SER A 7 15.91 -4.97 9.56
C SER A 7 15.50 -6.29 10.21
N LEU A 8 15.97 -7.42 9.68
CA LEU A 8 15.84 -8.73 10.29
C LEU A 8 17.17 -9.18 10.90
N GLN A 9 17.12 -9.67 12.14
CA GLN A 9 18.26 -10.27 12.83
C GLN A 9 17.81 -11.50 13.61
N ILE A 10 18.58 -12.58 13.51
CA ILE A 10 18.37 -13.79 14.32
C ILE A 10 19.19 -13.66 15.58
N VAL A 11 18.56 -13.92 16.73
CA VAL A 11 19.17 -13.84 18.06
C VAL A 11 18.98 -15.20 18.73
N TYR A 12 20.06 -15.85 19.17
CA TYR A 12 19.99 -17.16 19.82
C TYR A 12 20.91 -17.25 21.05
N SER A 13 20.44 -18.01 22.03
CA SER A 13 21.17 -18.24 23.29
C SER A 13 22.13 -19.42 23.13
N ILE A 14 23.40 -19.21 23.46
CA ILE A 14 24.46 -20.23 23.29
C ILE A 14 24.62 -21.16 24.50
N ALA A 15 23.94 -20.88 25.60
CA ALA A 15 23.84 -21.79 26.75
C ALA A 15 22.57 -21.50 27.57
N PRO A 16 21.87 -22.53 28.09
CA PRO A 16 20.80 -22.34 29.05
C PRO A 16 21.35 -21.75 30.36
N ARG A 17 20.63 -20.80 30.95
CA ARG A 17 21.01 -20.24 32.26
C ARG A 17 20.90 -21.33 33.32
N LEU A 18 21.98 -21.59 34.05
CA LEU A 18 21.96 -22.55 35.15
C LEU A 18 21.49 -21.88 36.45
N VAL A 19 21.71 -20.57 36.57
CA VAL A 19 21.25 -19.76 37.71
C VAL A 19 20.65 -18.44 37.20
N LYS A 20 19.59 -17.97 37.84
CA LYS A 20 18.85 -16.75 37.43
C LYS A 20 19.71 -15.48 37.38
N SER A 21 20.79 -15.42 38.16
CA SER A 21 21.72 -14.30 38.26
C SER A 21 22.79 -14.27 37.17
N GLU A 22 22.92 -15.33 36.36
CA GLU A 22 23.89 -15.34 35.26
C GLU A 22 23.42 -14.46 34.08
N PRO A 23 24.34 -13.69 33.47
CA PRO A 23 24.04 -12.96 32.25
C PRO A 23 23.76 -13.94 31.11
N GLU A 24 22.75 -13.65 30.31
CA GLU A 24 22.42 -14.47 29.16
C GLU A 24 23.49 -14.33 28.09
N ARG A 25 24.04 -15.46 27.66
CA ARG A 25 24.99 -15.48 26.56
C ARG A 25 24.21 -15.60 25.26
N ILE A 26 24.17 -14.50 24.52
CA ILE A 26 23.41 -14.36 23.29
C ILE A 26 24.38 -14.05 22.14
N VAL A 27 24.16 -14.67 20.99
CA VAL A 27 24.84 -14.34 19.73
C VAL A 27 23.80 -13.88 18.72
N GLY A 28 24.10 -12.79 18.01
CA GLY A 28 23.27 -12.27 16.93
C GLY A 28 23.88 -12.56 15.57
N SER A 29 23.04 -12.85 14.58
CA SER A 29 23.46 -12.90 13.17
C SER A 29 23.78 -11.51 12.63
N ASN A 30 24.31 -11.44 11.41
CA ASN A 30 24.30 -10.20 10.62
C ASN A 30 22.85 -9.72 10.39
N VAL A 31 22.70 -8.41 10.20
CA VAL A 31 21.43 -7.78 9.87
C VAL A 31 21.17 -7.92 8.37
N MET A 32 19.97 -8.36 8.00
CA MET A 32 19.51 -8.42 6.61
C MET A 32 18.36 -7.43 6.39
N PRO A 33 18.40 -6.58 5.35
CA PRO A 33 17.28 -5.71 5.02
C PRO A 33 16.13 -6.52 4.38
N ILE A 34 14.91 -6.19 4.75
CA ILE A 34 13.68 -6.69 4.12
C ILE A 34 12.78 -5.49 3.78
N VAL A 35 12.00 -5.57 2.70
CA VAL A 35 11.00 -4.54 2.37
C VAL A 35 9.63 -5.07 2.75
N LEU A 36 8.94 -4.37 3.64
CA LEU A 36 7.56 -4.68 3.96
C LEU A 36 6.63 -3.88 3.03
N CYS A 37 6.10 -4.56 2.02
CA CYS A 37 5.12 -3.98 1.10
C CYS A 37 3.72 -3.93 1.74
N PRO A 38 2.99 -2.81 1.62
CA PRO A 38 1.61 -2.74 2.09
C PRO A 38 0.68 -3.52 1.16
N THR A 39 -0.38 -4.08 1.72
CA THR A 39 -1.53 -4.61 0.96
C THR A 39 -2.73 -3.71 1.19
N ILE A 40 -3.44 -3.36 0.12
CA ILE A 40 -4.70 -2.62 0.21
C ILE A 40 -5.79 -3.59 0.65
N ALA A 41 -6.43 -3.31 1.80
CA ALA A 41 -7.53 -4.09 2.32
C ALA A 41 -8.89 -3.56 1.83
N GLU A 42 -9.03 -2.24 1.73
CA GLU A 42 -10.28 -1.59 1.32
C GLU A 42 -9.98 -0.20 0.73
N VAL A 43 -10.80 0.22 -0.23
CA VAL A 43 -10.75 1.54 -0.86
C VAL A 43 -12.17 2.10 -0.87
N GLU A 44 -12.34 3.31 -0.33
CA GLU A 44 -13.61 4.02 -0.28
C GLU A 44 -13.45 5.41 -0.90
N ILE A 45 -14.52 5.88 -1.56
CA ILE A 45 -14.63 7.25 -2.08
C ILE A 45 -15.61 8.03 -1.21
N GLU A 46 -15.21 9.23 -0.81
CA GLU A 46 -16.06 10.21 -0.14
C GLU A 46 -16.02 11.54 -0.89
N ASP A 47 -17.07 12.35 -0.70
CA ASP A 47 -17.17 13.70 -1.25
C ASP A 47 -16.94 13.79 -2.77
N LEU A 48 -17.46 12.82 -3.53
CA LEU A 48 -17.37 12.82 -5.00
C LEU A 48 -18.07 14.04 -5.59
N ALA A 49 -17.31 14.85 -6.32
CA ALA A 49 -17.78 16.04 -7.00
C ALA A 49 -17.45 15.96 -8.49
N ASP A 50 -18.46 16.24 -9.33
CA ASP A 50 -18.30 16.43 -10.76
C ASP A 50 -17.78 17.85 -11.02
N ASN A 51 -16.60 17.95 -11.63
CA ASN A 51 -15.95 19.22 -11.96
C ASN A 51 -16.44 19.79 -13.31
N GLY A 52 -17.26 19.05 -14.05
CA GLY A 52 -17.50 19.26 -15.47
C GLY A 52 -16.43 18.60 -16.34
N ASP A 53 -16.64 18.62 -17.66
CA ASP A 53 -15.72 18.06 -18.66
C ASP A 53 -15.35 16.57 -18.44
N GLU A 54 -16.29 15.77 -17.90
CA GLU A 54 -16.11 14.33 -17.62
C GLU A 54 -14.99 14.04 -16.59
N THR A 55 -14.75 14.98 -15.67
CA THR A 55 -13.75 14.85 -14.60
C THR A 55 -14.33 15.02 -13.20
N TYR A 56 -13.72 14.33 -12.24
CA TYR A 56 -14.20 14.23 -10.87
C TYR A 56 -13.09 14.52 -9.86
N SER A 57 -13.50 15.06 -8.71
CA SER A 57 -12.68 15.20 -7.50
C SER A 57 -13.31 14.44 -6.35
N ALA A 58 -12.50 13.88 -5.46
CA ALA A 58 -13.00 13.17 -4.29
C ALA A 58 -11.94 13.04 -3.20
N GLN A 59 -12.37 12.59 -2.02
CA GLN A 59 -11.50 12.01 -1.02
C GLN A 59 -11.47 10.50 -1.16
N VAL A 60 -10.29 9.93 -1.38
CA VAL A 60 -10.09 8.48 -1.42
C VAL A 60 -9.50 8.04 -0.09
N LYS A 61 -10.22 7.17 0.61
CA LYS A 61 -9.78 6.50 1.84
C LYS A 61 -9.25 5.12 1.48
N VAL A 62 -7.99 4.87 1.81
CA VAL A 62 -7.34 3.57 1.58
C VAL A 62 -6.97 2.95 2.91
N GLN A 63 -7.57 1.80 3.20
CA GLN A 63 -7.26 1.00 4.36
C GLN A 63 -6.16 -0.02 4.01
N LEU A 64 -5.07 -0.02 4.76
CA LEU A 64 -3.93 -0.91 4.56
C LEU A 64 -3.84 -1.99 5.64
N ASP A 65 -3.10 -3.06 5.37
CA ASP A 65 -2.79 -4.12 6.34
C ASP A 65 -1.69 -3.71 7.35
N VAL A 66 -0.80 -2.81 6.94
CA VAL A 66 0.33 -2.28 7.72
C VAL A 66 0.12 -0.84 8.18
N THR A 67 0.75 -0.47 9.30
CA THR A 67 0.68 0.89 9.82
C THR A 67 1.60 1.83 9.05
N THR A 68 1.05 2.97 8.63
CA THR A 68 1.76 4.05 7.97
C THR A 68 2.13 5.14 8.96
N GLY A 69 3.40 5.53 8.97
CA GLY A 69 3.93 6.56 9.86
C GLY A 69 3.62 7.98 9.39
N VAL A 70 3.58 8.92 10.34
CA VAL A 70 3.39 10.36 10.06
C VAL A 70 4.43 10.92 9.08
N GLY A 71 5.69 10.50 9.21
CA GLY A 71 6.80 10.99 8.37
C GLY A 71 7.07 10.17 7.11
N GLN A 72 6.29 9.13 6.82
CA GLN A 72 6.50 8.30 5.63
C GLN A 72 5.91 9.00 4.40
N ARG A 73 6.60 8.92 3.26
CA ARG A 73 6.07 9.40 1.98
C ARG A 73 5.09 8.37 1.44
N VAL A 74 3.87 8.80 1.14
CA VAL A 74 2.81 7.90 0.67
C VAL A 74 2.21 8.46 -0.62
N LEU A 75 2.21 7.64 -1.65
CA LEU A 75 1.69 7.97 -2.98
C LEU A 75 0.57 6.98 -3.34
N LEU A 76 -0.52 7.51 -3.91
CA LEU A 76 -1.58 6.75 -4.56
C LEU A 76 -1.33 6.80 -6.07
N PHE A 77 -1.37 5.64 -6.71
CA PHE A 77 -1.33 5.50 -8.15
C PHE A 77 -2.68 5.00 -8.62
N LEU A 78 -3.26 5.68 -9.60
CA LEU A 78 -4.47 5.25 -10.31
C LEU A 78 -4.09 5.03 -11.77
N ASN A 79 -4.34 3.84 -12.28
CA ASN A 79 -4.12 3.51 -13.68
C ASN A 79 -5.44 3.05 -14.30
N GLU A 80 -5.91 3.77 -15.31
CA GLU A 80 -7.19 3.45 -15.97
C GLU A 80 -7.13 2.02 -16.50
N HIS A 81 -8.13 1.23 -16.13
CA HIS A 81 -8.28 -0.16 -16.50
C HIS A 81 -8.94 -0.26 -17.89
N CYS A 82 -8.25 0.29 -18.90
CA CYS A 82 -8.72 0.35 -20.28
C CYS A 82 -7.57 0.06 -21.26
N THR A 83 -7.90 -0.47 -22.43
CA THR A 83 -6.93 -0.81 -23.49
C THR A 83 -6.64 0.34 -24.44
N SER A 84 -7.54 1.33 -24.55
CA SER A 84 -7.38 2.47 -25.47
C SER A 84 -7.05 3.76 -24.73
N ASN A 85 -5.81 4.24 -24.86
CA ASN A 85 -5.31 5.49 -24.29
C ASN A 85 -5.60 5.66 -22.78
N PRO A 86 -5.06 4.77 -21.92
CA PRO A 86 -5.34 4.80 -20.48
C PRO A 86 -4.73 6.03 -19.81
N ALA A 87 -5.53 6.70 -18.98
CA ALA A 87 -5.08 7.73 -18.07
C ALA A 87 -4.31 7.15 -16.87
N ALA A 88 -3.37 7.93 -16.33
CA ALA A 88 -2.62 7.56 -15.14
C ALA A 88 -2.43 8.78 -14.24
N TYR A 89 -2.68 8.61 -12.95
CA TYR A 89 -2.63 9.68 -11.97
C TYR A 89 -1.78 9.27 -10.76
N ILE A 90 -1.15 10.28 -10.14
CA ILE A 90 -0.38 10.12 -8.91
C ILE A 90 -0.82 11.21 -7.94
N PHE A 91 -1.21 10.80 -6.73
CA PHE A 91 -1.63 11.71 -5.67
C PHE A 91 -0.81 11.47 -4.41
N GLU A 92 -0.41 12.56 -3.75
CA GLU A 92 0.23 12.47 -2.44
C GLU A 92 -0.83 12.37 -1.34
N ALA A 93 -0.56 11.55 -0.33
CA ALA A 93 -1.47 11.43 0.81
C ALA A 93 -1.53 12.73 1.63
N ALA A 94 -2.70 13.01 2.20
CA ALA A 94 -2.89 14.10 3.14
C ALA A 94 -1.95 13.97 4.35
N SER A 95 -1.60 15.12 4.94
CA SER A 95 -0.76 15.18 6.14
C SER A 95 -1.40 14.43 7.31
N ARG A 96 -0.65 13.52 7.93
CA ARG A 96 -1.11 12.69 9.05
C ARG A 96 -0.63 13.28 10.38
N ARG A 97 -1.43 13.13 11.44
CA ARG A 97 -1.06 13.54 12.82
C ARG A 97 -0.66 12.36 13.70
N GLU A 98 -1.05 11.16 13.31
CA GLU A 98 -0.78 9.92 14.02
C GLU A 98 -0.47 8.79 13.05
N ASN A 99 0.13 7.72 13.57
CA ASN A 99 0.36 6.52 12.77
C ASN A 99 -0.96 5.79 12.61
N SER A 100 -1.36 5.49 11.38
CA SER A 100 -2.62 4.82 11.09
C SER A 100 -2.46 3.84 9.95
N LYS A 101 -3.38 2.87 9.87
CA LYS A 101 -3.53 2.01 8.70
C LYS A 101 -4.42 2.63 7.62
N LEU A 102 -5.16 3.66 7.98
CA LEU A 102 -5.99 4.44 7.06
C LEU A 102 -5.17 5.60 6.50
N VAL A 103 -5.14 5.73 5.17
CA VAL A 103 -4.50 6.84 4.46
C VAL A 103 -5.55 7.54 3.59
N ILE A 104 -5.56 8.86 3.64
CA ILE A 104 -6.52 9.69 2.91
C ILE A 104 -5.78 10.44 1.80
N PHE A 105 -6.36 10.44 0.60
CA PHE A 105 -5.86 11.15 -0.57
C PHE A 105 -6.94 12.09 -1.08
N ALA A 106 -6.57 13.31 -1.43
CA ALA A 106 -7.44 14.20 -2.20
C ALA A 106 -7.10 13.98 -3.68
N ILE A 107 -8.07 13.49 -4.45
CA ILE A 107 -7.95 13.34 -5.90
C ILE A 107 -8.73 14.47 -6.57
N GLY A 108 -8.26 14.90 -7.74
CA GLY A 108 -8.88 15.95 -8.52
C GLY A 108 -8.58 15.79 -10.00
N ASP A 109 -9.51 16.25 -10.82
CA ASP A 109 -9.44 16.22 -12.28
C ASP A 109 -9.19 14.80 -12.85
N VAL A 110 -9.81 13.81 -12.21
CA VAL A 110 -9.73 12.40 -12.62
C VAL A 110 -10.88 12.10 -13.56
N LYS A 111 -10.59 11.59 -14.75
CA LYS A 111 -11.58 11.21 -15.75
C LYS A 111 -12.52 10.10 -15.21
N ASP A 112 -13.77 10.09 -15.64
CA ASP A 112 -14.66 8.93 -15.47
C ASP A 112 -13.98 7.63 -15.92
N GLY A 113 -14.02 6.60 -15.08
CA GLY A 113 -13.56 5.26 -15.41
C GLY A 113 -13.26 4.36 -14.22
N GLU A 114 -12.84 3.14 -14.55
CA GLU A 114 -12.32 2.17 -13.59
C GLU A 114 -10.80 2.26 -13.53
N TYR A 115 -10.22 2.21 -12.34
CA TYR A 115 -8.79 2.38 -12.11
C TYR A 115 -8.22 1.25 -11.26
N LEU A 116 -7.09 0.69 -11.67
CA LEU A 116 -6.24 -0.12 -10.81
C LEU A 116 -5.56 0.78 -9.79
N VAL A 117 -5.67 0.39 -8.52
CA VAL A 117 -5.19 1.17 -7.38
C VAL A 117 -3.93 0.57 -6.82
N ARG A 118 -2.88 1.39 -6.65
CA ARG A 118 -1.68 1.02 -5.91
C ARG A 118 -1.30 2.11 -4.92
N VAL A 119 -0.74 1.70 -3.79
CA VAL A 119 -0.14 2.60 -2.81
C VAL A 119 1.34 2.30 -2.68
N GLN A 120 2.17 3.34 -2.68
CA GLN A 120 3.60 3.23 -2.38
C GLN A 120 3.93 3.99 -1.10
N ILE A 121 4.60 3.31 -0.15
CA ILE A 121 5.06 3.91 1.10
C ILE A 121 6.58 3.79 1.17
N ASP A 122 7.29 4.92 1.18
CA ASP A 122 8.77 4.98 1.20
C ASP A 122 9.43 4.03 0.16
N GLY A 123 8.82 3.93 -1.03
CA GLY A 123 9.29 3.07 -2.12
C GLY A 123 8.78 1.62 -2.08
N ALA A 124 8.10 1.19 -1.00
CA ALA A 124 7.45 -0.12 -0.94
C ALA A 124 6.05 -0.04 -1.55
N GLU A 125 5.85 -0.72 -2.68
CA GLU A 125 4.62 -0.67 -3.47
C GLU A 125 3.68 -1.84 -3.17
N SER A 126 2.37 -1.58 -3.13
CA SER A 126 1.36 -2.61 -2.97
C SER A 126 1.19 -3.45 -4.22
N PRO A 127 1.07 -4.79 -4.09
CA PRO A 127 0.86 -5.66 -5.25
C PRO A 127 -0.53 -5.47 -5.86
N LEU A 128 -0.63 -5.79 -7.15
CA LEU A 128 -1.90 -6.04 -7.84
C LEU A 128 -2.16 -7.54 -7.91
N ASN A 129 -3.43 -7.94 -7.87
CA ASN A 129 -3.82 -9.31 -8.10
C ASN A 129 -3.97 -9.56 -9.60
N VAL A 130 -3.42 -10.68 -10.05
CA VAL A 130 -3.55 -11.18 -11.42
C VAL A 130 -4.61 -12.28 -11.42
N ASP A 131 -5.46 -12.28 -12.45
CA ASP A 131 -6.38 -13.37 -12.68
C ASP A 131 -5.62 -14.64 -13.10
N VAL A 132 -5.71 -15.67 -12.27
CA VAL A 132 -5.07 -16.97 -12.49
C VAL A 132 -6.03 -18.02 -13.03
N ASN A 133 -7.30 -17.68 -13.25
CA ASN A 133 -8.29 -18.62 -13.79
C ASN A 133 -8.18 -18.69 -15.31
N SER A 134 -7.69 -19.82 -15.83
CA SER A 134 -7.51 -20.05 -17.26
C SER A 134 -8.80 -20.04 -18.09
N GLU A 135 -9.97 -20.15 -17.45
CA GLU A 135 -11.27 -20.09 -18.11
C GLU A 135 -11.87 -18.68 -18.13
N SER A 136 -11.23 -17.71 -17.47
CA SER A 136 -11.68 -16.33 -17.39
C SER A 136 -11.32 -15.53 -18.65
N GLU A 137 -12.18 -14.59 -19.03
CA GLU A 137 -11.89 -13.63 -20.10
C GLU A 137 -10.71 -12.70 -19.75
N THR A 138 -10.45 -12.53 -18.44
CA THR A 138 -9.36 -11.71 -17.91
C THR A 138 -8.12 -12.51 -17.51
N TYR A 139 -7.96 -13.76 -17.97
CA TYR A 139 -6.80 -14.59 -17.62
C TYR A 139 -5.46 -13.85 -17.87
N GLU A 140 -4.57 -13.89 -16.88
CA GLU A 140 -3.28 -13.18 -16.83
C GLU A 140 -3.36 -11.64 -16.79
N GLN A 141 -4.54 -11.05 -16.58
CA GLN A 141 -4.72 -9.61 -16.43
C GLN A 141 -4.78 -9.18 -14.96
N PHE A 142 -4.44 -7.92 -14.68
CA PHE A 142 -4.60 -7.33 -13.34
C PHE A 142 -6.07 -7.02 -13.08
N ILE A 143 -6.62 -7.50 -11.97
CA ILE A 143 -8.06 -7.42 -11.68
C ILE A 143 -8.40 -6.77 -10.33
N SER A 144 -7.42 -6.51 -9.46
CA SER A 144 -7.65 -5.79 -8.21
C SER A 144 -6.35 -5.27 -7.58
N PRO A 145 -6.44 -4.27 -6.69
CA PRO A 145 -7.62 -3.50 -6.29
C PRO A 145 -8.11 -2.55 -7.39
N ILE A 146 -9.43 -2.39 -7.53
CA ILE A 146 -10.08 -1.49 -8.51
C ILE A 146 -10.87 -0.40 -7.77
N LEU A 147 -10.89 0.80 -8.34
CA LEU A 147 -11.70 1.93 -7.92
C LEU A 147 -12.46 2.49 -9.13
N ALA A 148 -13.78 2.52 -9.06
CA ALA A 148 -14.62 3.18 -10.07
C ALA A 148 -14.87 4.64 -9.65
N ILE A 149 -14.65 5.58 -10.57
CA ILE A 149 -14.87 7.01 -10.37
C ILE A 149 -15.77 7.45 -11.51
N GLY A 150 -17.01 7.87 -11.21
CA GLY A 150 -18.02 8.21 -12.23
C GLY A 150 -19.44 8.17 -11.68
#